data_AF-A0A945LZZ1-F1
#
_entry.id   AF-A0A945LZZ1-F1
#
_cell.length_a   1.000
_cell.length_b   1.000
_cell.length_c   1.000
_cell.angle_alpha   90.00
_cell.angle_beta   90.00
_cell.angle_gamma   90.00
#
_symmetry.space_group_name_H-M   'P 1'
#
loop_
_entity.id
_entity.type
_entity.pdbx_description
1 polymer ?
#
loop_
_entity_poly.entity_id
_entity_poly.type
_entity_poly.pdbx_seq_one_letter_code
_entity_poly.pdbx_strand_id
1 'polypeptide(L)'
;MKNILFFLMVFVITSIPCLAKNGLNINEPLKQGGYYVGKVMLGDKVTFHGKTVKQSSDGSFIIGLGWKYKAKANIRVDHKAGG
;
A
#
# COMPACT_ATOMS: atom_id res chain seq x y z
N MET A 1 -2.76 -20.55 37.48
CA MET A 1 -1.71 -20.67 36.42
C MET A 1 -2.28 -20.92 35.03
N LYS A 2 -3.29 -21.79 34.85
CA LYS A 2 -3.92 -22.12 33.56
C LYS A 2 -4.43 -20.90 32.76
N ASN A 3 -5.02 -19.91 33.43
CA ASN A 3 -5.55 -18.71 32.76
C ASN A 3 -4.46 -17.76 32.26
N ILE A 4 -3.31 -17.70 32.95
CA ILE A 4 -2.16 -16.88 32.54
C ILE A 4 -1.53 -17.44 31.27
N LEU A 5 -1.42 -18.77 31.19
CA LEU A 5 -0.89 -19.45 30.00
C LEU A 5 -1.78 -19.21 28.77
N PHE A 6 -3.11 -19.19 28.96
CA PHE A 6 -4.06 -18.89 27.91
C PHE A 6 -3.93 -17.45 27.38
N PHE A 7 -3.81 -16.46 28.28
CA PHE A 7 -3.61 -15.07 27.88
C PHE A 7 -2.29 -14.84 27.13
N LEU A 8 -1.21 -15.50 27.57
CA LEU A 8 0.09 -15.42 26.90
C LEU A 8 0.01 -15.99 25.47
N MET A 9 -0.68 -17.11 25.30
CA MET A 9 -0.88 -17.75 24.00
C MET A 9 -1.68 -16.86 23.04
N VAL A 10 -2.75 -16.21 23.51
CA VAL A 10 -3.53 -15.26 22.69
C VAL A 10 -2.69 -14.06 22.27
N PHE A 11 -1.87 -13.51 23.18
CA PHE A 11 -1.00 -12.37 22.89
C PHE A 11 0.01 -12.68 21.78
N VAL A 12 0.65 -13.86 21.82
CA VAL A 12 1.61 -14.29 20.78
C VAL A 12 0.92 -14.41 19.41
N ILE A 13 -0.27 -15.00 19.35
CA ILE A 13 -0.99 -15.19 18.07
C ILE A 13 -1.38 -13.84 17.45
N THR A 14 -1.78 -12.85 18.26
CA THR A 14 -2.15 -11.51 17.76
C THR A 14 -0.97 -10.64 17.35
N SER A 15 0.26 -11.04 17.69
CA SER A 15 1.47 -10.25 17.44
C SER A 15 2.09 -10.46 16.06
N ILE A 16 1.56 -11.42 15.27
CA ILE A 16 2.08 -11.71 13.93
C ILE A 16 1.70 -10.56 12.98
N PRO A 17 2.67 -9.81 12.41
CA PRO A 17 2.35 -8.77 11.46
C PRO A 17 1.79 -9.40 10.17
N CYS A 18 0.50 -9.18 9.91
CA CYS A 18 -0.11 -9.50 8.63
C CYS A 18 0.40 -8.47 7.60
N LEU A 19 1.50 -8.80 6.91
CA LEU A 19 1.98 -8.01 5.78
C LEU A 19 1.09 -8.33 4.57
N ALA A 20 0.37 -7.32 4.08
CA ALA A 20 -0.40 -7.45 2.85
C ALA A 20 0.55 -7.74 1.68
N LYS A 21 0.39 -8.90 1.04
CA LYS A 21 1.14 -9.26 -0.17
C LYS A 21 0.81 -8.24 -1.26
N ASN A 22 1.79 -7.41 -1.62
CA ASN A 22 1.57 -6.31 -2.55
C ASN A 22 1.75 -6.79 -4.00
N GLY A 23 0.67 -6.78 -4.78
CA GLY A 23 0.71 -7.15 -6.21
C GLY A 23 1.55 -6.20 -7.08
N LEU A 24 1.93 -5.04 -6.53
CA LEU A 24 2.74 -4.02 -7.22
C LEU A 24 4.22 -4.02 -6.74
N ASN A 25 4.65 -5.05 -6.01
CA ASN A 25 6.01 -5.16 -5.46
C ASN A 25 6.49 -3.91 -4.72
N ILE A 26 5.59 -3.29 -3.96
CA ILE A 26 5.91 -2.13 -3.14
C ILE A 26 6.69 -2.62 -1.92
N ASN A 27 7.95 -2.20 -1.83
CA ASN A 27 8.82 -2.54 -0.69
C ASN A 27 8.40 -1.85 0.62
N GLU A 28 7.73 -0.70 0.53
CA GLU A 28 7.36 0.09 1.71
C GLU A 28 5.99 -0.35 2.27
N PRO A 29 5.88 -0.60 3.59
CA PRO A 29 4.59 -0.93 4.19
C PRO A 29 3.64 0.25 4.03
N LEU A 30 2.50 0.03 3.36
CA LEU A 30 1.45 1.02 3.17
C LEU A 30 0.84 1.38 4.53
N LYS A 31 1.23 2.52 5.09
CA LYS A 31 0.79 2.98 6.40
C LYS A 31 -0.33 4.02 6.26
N GLN A 32 -1.41 3.83 7.01
CA GLN A 32 -2.47 4.83 7.16
C GLN A 32 -1.91 6.13 7.78
N GLY A 33 -2.30 7.26 7.20
CA GLY A 33 -1.72 8.58 7.48
C GLY A 33 -0.37 8.83 6.80
N GLY A 34 0.19 7.86 6.07
CA GLY A 34 1.48 7.95 5.41
C GLY A 34 1.39 8.40 3.95
N TYR A 35 2.45 8.10 3.20
CA TYR A 35 2.51 8.27 1.76
C TYR A 35 3.26 7.09 1.13
N TYR A 36 3.11 6.94 -0.17
CA TYR A 36 3.85 5.98 -0.97
C TYR A 36 4.48 6.69 -2.16
N VAL A 37 5.75 6.36 -2.44
CA VAL A 37 6.48 6.84 -3.61
C VAL A 37 6.65 5.68 -4.58
N GLY A 38 6.13 5.86 -5.78
CA GLY A 38 6.25 4.87 -6.85
C GLY A 38 6.95 5.46 -8.07
N LYS A 39 7.38 4.58 -8.96
CA LYS A 39 7.96 4.92 -10.25
C LYS A 39 7.30 4.10 -11.34
N VAL A 40 6.90 4.75 -12.41
CA VAL A 40 6.32 4.11 -13.61
C VAL A 40 7.12 4.46 -14.85
N MET A 41 6.83 3.77 -15.96
CA MET A 41 7.45 4.12 -17.24
C MET A 41 6.87 5.43 -17.75
N LEU A 42 7.68 6.17 -18.52
CA LEU A 42 7.27 7.46 -19.05
C LEU A 42 6.08 7.29 -20.01
N GLY A 43 5.00 8.01 -19.70
CA GLY A 43 3.76 7.98 -20.46
C GLY A 43 2.69 7.04 -19.90
N ASP A 44 3.00 6.26 -18.86
CA ASP A 44 1.99 5.52 -18.12
C ASP A 44 1.07 6.47 -17.36
N LYS A 45 -0.17 6.04 -17.14
CA LYS A 45 -1.15 6.82 -16.38
C LYS A 45 -1.40 6.17 -15.03
N VAL A 46 -0.97 6.85 -13.97
CA VAL A 46 -1.27 6.44 -12.60
C VAL A 46 -2.58 7.04 -12.14
N THR A 47 -3.47 6.20 -11.63
CA THR A 47 -4.76 6.60 -11.08
C THR A 47 -4.91 6.05 -9.66
N PHE A 48 -5.28 6.92 -8.73
CA PHE A 48 -5.52 6.60 -7.32
C PHE A 48 -6.93 7.02 -6.93
N HIS A 49 -7.76 6.06 -6.50
CA HIS A 49 -9.20 6.29 -6.23
C HIS A 49 -9.93 7.01 -7.37
N GLY A 50 -9.65 6.62 -8.62
CA GLY A 50 -10.26 7.20 -9.82
C GLY A 50 -9.73 8.58 -10.22
N LYS A 51 -8.79 9.15 -9.46
CA LYS A 51 -8.14 10.43 -9.79
C LYS A 51 -6.75 10.21 -10.34
N THR A 52 -6.41 10.91 -11.42
CA THR A 52 -5.06 10.86 -11.99
C THR A 52 -4.06 11.47 -11.02
N VAL A 53 -3.01 10.72 -10.72
CA VAL A 53 -1.90 11.16 -9.88
C VAL A 53 -0.93 11.94 -10.75
N LYS A 54 -0.44 13.07 -10.22
CA LYS A 54 0.61 13.85 -10.89
C LYS A 54 1.91 13.05 -10.88
N GLN A 55 2.57 13.05 -12.02
CA GLN A 55 3.85 12.37 -12.23
C GLN A 55 4.89 13.42 -12.60
N SER A 56 6.10 13.22 -12.11
CA SER A 56 7.27 13.99 -12.52
C SER A 56 7.72 13.59 -13.92
N SER A 57 8.60 14.39 -14.53
CA SER A 57 9.15 14.13 -15.86
C SER A 57 9.98 12.85 -15.97
N ASP A 58 10.35 12.24 -14.84
CA ASP A 58 11.10 10.99 -14.72
C ASP A 58 10.19 9.78 -14.39
N GLY A 59 8.86 9.98 -14.36
CA GLY A 59 7.88 8.93 -14.05
C GLY A 59 7.70 8.66 -12.55
N SER A 60 8.32 9.45 -11.68
CA SER A 60 8.12 9.35 -10.23
C SER A 60 6.78 9.96 -9.81
N PHE A 61 6.10 9.34 -8.84
CA PHE A 61 4.84 9.85 -8.30
C PHE A 61 4.72 9.60 -6.81
N ILE A 62 3.89 10.42 -6.15
CA ILE A 62 3.60 10.30 -4.71
C ILE A 62 2.09 10.22 -4.52
N ILE A 63 1.64 9.27 -3.71
CA ILE A 63 0.26 9.18 -3.23
C ILE A 63 0.23 9.31 -1.72
N GLY A 64 -0.66 10.18 -1.23
CA GLY A 64 -0.95 10.30 0.20
C GLY A 64 -1.96 9.24 0.64
N LEU A 65 -1.60 8.45 1.64
CA LEU A 65 -2.49 7.52 2.32
C LEU A 65 -3.12 8.23 3.52
N GLY A 66 -3.97 9.23 3.27
CA GLY A 66 -4.77 9.90 4.30
C GLY A 66 -5.47 8.97 5.30
N TRP A 67 -5.75 9.52 6.49
CA TRP A 67 -6.29 8.81 7.66
C TRP A 67 -7.65 8.15 7.44
N LYS A 68 -8.39 8.56 6.39
CA LYS A 68 -9.70 7.97 6.04
C LYS A 68 -9.57 6.74 5.15
N TYR A 69 -8.40 6.46 4.58
CA TYR A 69 -8.19 5.24 3.82
C TYR A 69 -8.11 4.06 4.79
N LYS A 70 -9.03 3.11 4.60
CA LYS A 70 -9.16 1.90 5.41
C LYS A 70 -8.03 0.92 5.07
N ALA A 71 -8.16 -0.34 5.49
CA ALA A 71 -7.17 -1.40 5.29
C ALA A 71 -6.77 -1.72 3.82
N LYS A 72 -7.41 -1.11 2.81
CA LYS A 72 -7.15 -1.36 1.38
C LYS A 72 -7.17 -0.06 0.59
N ALA A 73 -6.22 0.10 -0.33
CA ALA A 73 -6.17 1.17 -1.30
C ALA A 73 -5.98 0.57 -2.70
N ASN A 74 -6.57 1.18 -3.73
CA ASN A 74 -6.46 0.71 -5.11
C ASN A 74 -5.66 1.73 -5.94
N ILE A 75 -4.53 1.27 -6.47
CA ILE A 75 -3.67 2.01 -7.38
C ILE A 75 -3.76 1.29 -8.72
N ARG A 76 -4.09 2.04 -9.78
CA ARG A 76 -4.13 1.54 -11.14
C ARG A 76 -3.05 2.23 -11.95
N VAL A 77 -2.28 1.44 -12.69
CA VAL A 77 -1.30 1.92 -13.67
C VAL A 77 -1.76 1.43 -15.03
N ASP A 78 -2.11 2.36 -15.91
CA ASP A 78 -2.41 2.04 -17.30
C ASP A 78 -1.12 2.26 -18.11
N HIS A 79 -0.55 1.17 -18.64
CA HIS A 79 0.70 1.22 -19.39
C HIS A 79 0.50 1.76 -20.80
N LYS A 80 1.44 2.58 -21.28
CA LYS A 80 1.38 3.15 -22.64
C LYS A 80 1.59 2.10 -23.74
N ALA A 81 2.08 0.91 -23.41
CA ALA A 81 2.21 -0.23 -24.32
C ALA A 81 1.10 -1.26 -24.04
N GLY A 82 -0.01 -1.12 -24.77
CA GLY A 82 -1.10 -2.07 -25.06
C GLY A 82 -1.45 -3.19 -24.06
N GLY A 83 -2.72 -3.20 -23.63
CA GLY A 83 -3.46 -4.42 -23.23
C GLY A 83 -3.45 -4.75 -21.75
#